data_AF-A0AAE0KTH2-F1
#
_entry.id   AF-A0AAE0KTH2-F1
#
_cell.length_a   1.000
_cell.length_b   1.000
_cell.length_c   1.000
_cell.angle_alpha   90.00
_cell.angle_beta   90.00
_cell.angle_gamma   90.00
#
_symmetry.space_group_name_H-M   'P 1'
#
loop_
_entity.id
_entity.type
_entity.pdbx_description
1 polymer ?
#
loop_
_entity_poly.entity_id
_entity_poly.type
_entity_poly.pdbx_seq_one_letter_code
_entity_poly.pdbx_strand_id
1 'polypeptide(L)'
;EMMNLIFMTLLFASSMPMLLPITAAMLGVSYWVDKCELLRLSKEPPTYSGHMAKMALNLLGLASTLHLLLAIWAFTLWETEADASYKPFLETPVTLFCDLWKSLPSPLDDLFGLFDTETAPDRVLRQPGAPLVAALVSICGGKLFMVAAESGKHLLEKLRGKEDGTNVEGLPPLDVALRTGALLGPKTYDVCANPKYAEAYVVVAWDSSSTQVVAVRGKAKEEDSSNRDMQDRVKGFGLNFGSFFGLGSKTKPPTDAIPPAA
;
A
#
# COMPACT_ATOMS: atom_id res chain seq x y z
N GLU A 1 -5.73 -16.25 -0.06
CA GLU A 1 -5.66 -17.04 -1.31
C GLU A 1 -6.37 -16.35 -2.48
N MET A 2 -7.66 -16.01 -2.34
CA MET A 2 -8.46 -15.36 -3.40
C MET A 2 -7.82 -14.12 -4.03
N MET A 3 -7.15 -13.29 -3.23
CA MET A 3 -6.44 -12.11 -3.75
C MET A 3 -5.30 -12.47 -4.71
N ASN A 4 -4.57 -13.55 -4.46
CA ASN A 4 -3.51 -14.02 -5.37
C ASN A 4 -4.10 -14.55 -6.68
N LEU A 5 -5.22 -15.27 -6.59
CA LEU A 5 -5.93 -15.77 -7.77
C LEU A 5 -6.41 -14.62 -8.67
N ILE A 6 -7.02 -13.59 -8.09
CA ILE A 6 -7.43 -12.37 -8.82
C ILE A 6 -6.22 -11.69 -9.45
N PHE A 7 -5.14 -11.51 -8.67
CA PHE A 7 -3.90 -10.87 -9.13
C PHE A 7 -3.30 -11.61 -10.33
N MET A 8 -3.13 -12.93 -10.24
CA MET A 8 -2.54 -13.74 -11.32
C MET A 8 -3.46 -13.78 -12.54
N THR A 9 -4.77 -13.91 -12.35
CA THR A 9 -5.73 -13.89 -13.47
C THR A 9 -5.64 -12.58 -14.23
N LEU A 10 -5.62 -11.45 -13.52
CA LEU A 10 -5.49 -10.14 -14.16
C LEU A 10 -4.16 -10.02 -14.87
N LEU A 11 -3.06 -10.43 -14.26
CA LEU A 11 -1.73 -10.37 -14.87
C LEU A 11 -1.67 -11.16 -16.19
N PHE A 12 -2.22 -12.38 -16.23
CA PHE A 12 -2.19 -13.25 -17.42
C PHE A 12 -3.37 -13.07 -18.40
N ALA A 13 -4.36 -12.23 -18.09
CA ALA A 13 -5.54 -12.06 -18.93
C ALA A 13 -5.22 -11.52 -20.34
N SER A 14 -4.09 -10.83 -20.53
CA SER A 14 -3.67 -10.30 -21.83
C SER A 14 -3.24 -11.41 -22.79
N SER A 15 -2.53 -12.42 -22.29
CA SER A 15 -2.07 -13.56 -23.08
C SER A 15 -3.10 -14.69 -23.17
N MET A 16 -3.97 -14.84 -22.14
CA MET A 16 -4.95 -15.91 -22.04
C MET A 16 -6.30 -15.39 -21.52
N PRO A 17 -7.15 -14.80 -22.39
CA PRO A 17 -8.43 -14.21 -21.98
C PRO A 17 -9.43 -15.25 -21.41
N MET A 18 -9.23 -16.54 -21.70
CA MET A 18 -10.03 -17.64 -21.15
C MET A 18 -9.91 -17.79 -19.63
N LEU A 19 -8.88 -17.21 -19.00
CA LEU A 19 -8.74 -17.22 -17.54
C LEU A 19 -9.82 -16.38 -16.84
N LEU A 20 -10.33 -15.32 -17.48
CA LEU A 20 -11.35 -14.44 -16.90
C LEU A 20 -12.66 -15.17 -16.56
N PRO A 21 -13.31 -15.91 -17.50
CA PRO A 21 -14.54 -16.64 -17.17
C PRO A 21 -14.30 -17.76 -16.15
N ILE A 22 -13.15 -18.43 -16.18
CA ILE A 22 -12.80 -19.49 -15.22
C ILE A 22 -12.70 -18.90 -13.81
N THR A 23 -11.95 -17.81 -13.66
CA THR A 23 -11.81 -17.10 -12.38
C THR A 23 -13.13 -16.51 -11.90
N ALA A 24 -13.96 -15.98 -12.80
CA ALA A 24 -15.30 -15.51 -12.45
C ALA A 24 -16.17 -16.64 -11.89
N ALA A 25 -16.14 -17.83 -12.50
CA ALA A 25 -16.85 -19.00 -11.98
C ALA A 25 -16.33 -19.44 -10.60
N MET A 26 -15.01 -19.48 -10.41
CA MET A 26 -14.40 -19.84 -9.13
C MET A 26 -14.76 -18.85 -8.00
N LEU A 27 -14.73 -17.54 -8.29
CA LEU A 27 -15.16 -16.51 -7.34
C LEU A 27 -16.67 -16.59 -7.06
N GLY A 28 -17.48 -16.93 -8.06
CA GLY A 28 -18.92 -17.15 -7.89
C GLY A 28 -19.24 -18.31 -6.94
N VAL A 29 -18.54 -19.44 -7.11
CA VAL A 29 -18.66 -20.60 -6.20
C VAL A 29 -18.20 -20.23 -4.80
N SER A 30 -17.05 -19.57 -4.68
CA SER A 30 -16.50 -19.15 -3.39
C SER A 30 -17.43 -18.20 -2.64
N TYR A 31 -17.98 -17.21 -3.35
CA TYR A 31 -18.99 -16.30 -2.79
C TYR A 31 -20.22 -17.04 -2.26
N TRP A 32 -20.68 -18.06 -3.00
CA TRP A 32 -21.83 -18.85 -2.57
C TRP A 32 -21.54 -19.68 -1.32
N VAL A 33 -20.36 -20.30 -1.26
CA VAL A 33 -19.89 -21.07 -0.09
C VAL A 33 -19.78 -20.15 1.13
N ASP A 34 -19.07 -19.03 1.01
CA ASP A 34 -18.89 -18.05 2.09
C ASP A 34 -20.25 -17.53 2.59
N LYS A 35 -21.18 -17.28 1.66
CA LYS A 35 -22.55 -16.86 2.00
C LYS A 35 -23.31 -17.95 2.76
N CYS A 36 -23.20 -19.20 2.34
CA CYS A 36 -23.82 -20.32 3.06
C CYS A 36 -23.22 -20.50 4.46
N GLU A 37 -21.90 -20.34 4.60
CA GLU A 37 -21.19 -20.44 5.87
C GLU A 37 -21.61 -19.34 6.85
N LEU A 38 -21.66 -18.08 6.38
CA LEU A 38 -22.09 -16.94 7.17
C LEU A 38 -23.55 -17.06 7.65
N LEU A 39 -24.44 -17.64 6.83
CA LEU A 39 -25.86 -17.77 7.18
C LEU A 39 -26.16 -18.98 8.07
N ARG A 40 -25.33 -20.03 8.05
CA ARG A 40 -25.65 -21.30 8.73
C ARG A 40 -24.71 -21.66 9.88
N LEU A 41 -23.45 -21.24 9.84
CA LEU A 41 -22.43 -21.69 10.79
C LEU A 41 -21.89 -20.58 11.70
N SER A 42 -21.87 -19.32 11.25
CA SER A 42 -21.26 -18.24 12.04
C SER A 42 -22.26 -17.61 13.01
N LYS A 43 -22.03 -17.78 14.33
CA LYS A 43 -22.80 -17.10 15.38
C LYS A 43 -22.45 -15.60 15.50
N GLU A 44 -21.25 -15.22 15.06
CA GLU A 44 -20.75 -13.85 15.07
C GLU A 44 -20.11 -13.52 13.72
N PRO A 45 -20.37 -12.34 13.13
CA PRO A 45 -19.80 -11.96 11.85
C PRO A 45 -18.30 -11.61 12.00
N PRO A 46 -17.43 -12.05 11.08
CA PRO A 46 -16.03 -11.64 11.08
C PRO A 46 -15.91 -10.13 10.87
N THR A 47 -15.11 -9.48 11.72
CA THR A 47 -14.86 -8.03 11.64
C THR A 47 -13.79 -7.73 10.59
N TYR A 48 -14.21 -7.59 9.33
CA TYR A 48 -13.31 -7.14 8.26
C TYR A 48 -12.95 -5.67 8.47
N SER A 49 -11.66 -5.41 8.73
CA SER A 49 -11.15 -4.06 8.81
C SER A 49 -11.09 -3.40 7.44
N GLY A 50 -11.40 -2.11 7.37
CA GLY A 50 -11.28 -1.32 6.13
C GLY A 50 -9.83 -1.26 5.58
N HIS A 51 -8.84 -1.63 6.39
CA HIS A 51 -7.45 -1.73 5.96
C HIS A 51 -7.24 -2.80 4.88
N MET A 52 -7.91 -3.96 5.00
CA MET A 52 -7.77 -5.02 4.00
C MET A 52 -8.27 -4.60 2.63
N ALA A 53 -9.39 -3.88 2.57
CA ALA A 53 -9.93 -3.35 1.32
C ALA A 53 -8.96 -2.34 0.67
N LYS A 54 -8.35 -1.45 1.46
CA LYS A 54 -7.35 -0.49 0.96
C LYS A 54 -6.12 -1.22 0.39
N MET A 55 -5.62 -2.24 1.08
CA MET A 55 -4.50 -3.04 0.60
C MET A 55 -4.83 -3.77 -0.70
N ALA A 56 -6.03 -4.35 -0.81
CA ALA A 56 -6.48 -5.01 -2.02
C ALA A 56 -6.57 -4.04 -3.22
N LEU A 57 -7.10 -2.83 -3.02
CA LEU A 57 -7.17 -1.81 -4.07
C LEU A 57 -5.78 -1.35 -4.54
N ASN A 58 -4.83 -1.19 -3.62
CA ASN A 58 -3.45 -0.85 -3.97
C ASN A 58 -2.79 -1.97 -4.78
N LEU A 59 -3.01 -3.23 -4.39
CA LEU A 59 -2.48 -4.38 -5.12
C LEU A 59 -3.13 -4.52 -6.51
N LEU A 60 -4.42 -4.21 -6.65
CA LEU A 60 -5.12 -4.22 -7.92
C LEU A 60 -4.59 -3.15 -8.88
N GLY A 61 -4.27 -1.97 -8.35
CA GLY A 61 -3.61 -0.91 -9.12
C GLY A 61 -2.25 -1.36 -9.65
N LEU A 62 -1.44 -2.03 -8.83
CA LEU A 62 -0.17 -2.63 -9.26
C LEU A 62 -0.38 -3.71 -10.33
N ALA A 63 -1.38 -4.58 -10.15
CA ALA A 63 -1.72 -5.64 -11.09
C ALA A 63 -2.08 -5.09 -12.48
N SER A 64 -2.81 -3.97 -12.54
CA SER A 64 -3.16 -3.32 -13.81
C SER A 64 -1.93 -2.83 -14.58
N THR A 65 -0.93 -2.27 -13.89
CA THR A 65 0.32 -1.82 -14.52
C THR A 65 1.13 -3.01 -15.03
N LEU A 66 1.23 -4.08 -14.23
CA LEU A 66 1.92 -5.31 -14.62
C LEU A 66 1.21 -6.02 -15.78
N HIS A 67 -0.13 -6.01 -15.81
CA HIS A 67 -0.92 -6.53 -16.91
C HIS A 67 -0.60 -5.81 -18.23
N LEU A 68 -0.48 -4.47 -18.20
CA LEU A 68 -0.09 -3.69 -19.39
C LEU A 68 1.35 -4.01 -19.83
N LEU A 69 2.28 -4.14 -18.89
CA LEU A 69 3.66 -4.54 -19.21
C LEU A 69 3.70 -5.92 -19.87
N LEU A 70 2.98 -6.90 -19.31
CA LEU A 70 2.91 -8.24 -19.89
C LEU A 70 2.17 -8.23 -21.23
N ALA A 71 1.13 -7.41 -21.39
CA ALA A 71 0.44 -7.23 -22.66
C ALA A 71 1.38 -6.69 -23.73
N ILE A 72 2.14 -5.62 -23.43
CA ILE A 72 3.14 -5.06 -24.36
C ILE A 72 4.15 -6.14 -24.74
N TRP A 73 4.66 -6.89 -23.76
CA TRP A 73 5.61 -7.97 -24.00
C TRP A 73 5.03 -9.10 -24.88
N ALA A 74 3.81 -9.54 -24.61
CA ALA A 74 3.16 -10.57 -25.41
C ALA A 74 2.91 -10.04 -26.83
N PHE A 75 2.29 -8.87 -26.97
CA PHE A 75 1.89 -8.31 -28.26
C PHE A 75 3.07 -7.91 -29.15
N THR A 76 4.23 -7.60 -28.58
CA THR A 76 5.45 -7.31 -29.35
C THR A 76 6.05 -8.52 -30.05
N LEU A 77 5.64 -9.75 -29.69
CA LEU A 77 6.05 -10.97 -30.39
C LEU A 77 5.36 -11.13 -31.76
N TRP A 78 4.21 -10.48 -31.98
CA TRP A 78 3.54 -10.56 -33.27
C TRP A 78 4.13 -9.53 -34.25
N GLU A 79 4.53 -10.01 -35.42
CA GLU A 79 5.07 -9.17 -36.49
C GLU A 79 3.92 -8.49 -37.24
N THR A 80 3.67 -7.23 -36.92
CA THR A 80 2.70 -6.37 -37.60
C THR A 80 3.36 -5.07 -38.06
N GLU A 81 2.79 -4.45 -39.09
CA GLU A 81 3.28 -3.16 -39.60
C GLU A 81 3.14 -2.04 -38.55
N ALA A 82 4.01 -1.04 -38.64
CA ALA A 82 4.02 0.09 -37.72
C ALA A 82 3.07 1.20 -38.18
N ASP A 83 2.19 1.64 -37.28
CA ASP A 83 1.32 2.79 -37.56
C ASP A 83 2.11 4.10 -37.43
N ALA A 84 2.09 4.90 -38.49
CA ALA A 84 2.79 6.20 -38.52
C ALA A 84 2.25 7.22 -37.50
N SER A 85 1.02 7.05 -37.00
CA SER A 85 0.34 8.03 -36.13
C SER A 85 0.95 8.15 -34.73
N TYR A 86 1.47 7.07 -34.16
CA TYR A 86 1.97 7.06 -32.76
C TYR A 86 3.47 7.32 -32.65
N LYS A 87 4.21 7.12 -33.75
CA LYS A 87 5.66 7.27 -33.82
C LYS A 87 6.17 8.60 -33.24
N PRO A 88 5.67 9.79 -33.62
CA PRO A 88 6.25 11.05 -33.14
C PRO A 88 6.10 11.28 -31.62
N PHE A 89 5.11 10.65 -30.99
CA PHE A 89 4.87 10.81 -29.55
C PHE A 89 5.62 9.76 -28.71
N LEU A 90 5.75 8.54 -29.22
CA LEU A 90 6.28 7.41 -28.46
C LEU A 90 7.76 7.11 -28.76
N GLU A 91 8.30 7.52 -29.90
CA GLU A 91 9.67 7.21 -30.30
C GLU A 91 10.69 7.72 -29.26
N THR A 92 10.63 9.00 -28.91
CA THR A 92 11.55 9.63 -27.93
C THR A 92 11.53 8.97 -26.54
N PRO A 93 10.37 8.77 -25.86
CA PRO A 93 10.39 8.15 -24.55
C PRO A 93 10.82 6.68 -24.59
N VAL A 94 10.51 5.96 -25.68
CA VAL A 94 10.91 4.54 -25.83
C VAL A 94 12.41 4.44 -26.07
N THR A 95 13.00 5.26 -26.95
CA THR A 95 14.45 5.26 -27.19
C THR A 95 15.23 5.68 -25.94
N LEU A 96 14.77 6.72 -25.24
CA LEU A 96 15.37 7.12 -23.97
C LEU A 96 15.32 6.01 -22.91
N PHE A 97 14.21 5.26 -22.85
CA PHE A 97 14.12 4.10 -21.96
C PHE A 97 15.10 3.00 -22.37
N CYS A 98 15.21 2.68 -23.67
CA CYS A 98 16.18 1.69 -24.16
C CYS A 98 17.63 2.11 -23.90
N ASP A 99 17.97 3.39 -24.08
CA ASP A 99 19.30 3.92 -23.82
C ASP A 99 19.63 3.92 -22.32
N LEU A 100 18.66 4.28 -21.47
CA LEU A 100 18.78 4.16 -20.02
C LEU A 100 18.97 2.70 -19.59
N TRP A 101 18.24 1.77 -20.22
CA TRP A 101 18.37 0.34 -19.95
C TRP A 101 19.75 -0.19 -20.31
N LYS A 102 20.28 0.18 -21.49
CA LYS A 102 21.65 -0.14 -21.91
C LYS A 102 22.72 0.43 -20.97
N SER A 103 22.42 1.50 -20.24
CA SER A 103 23.37 2.08 -19.28
C SER A 103 23.49 1.31 -17.95
N LEU A 104 22.61 0.33 -17.70
CA LEU A 104 22.66 -0.49 -16.49
C LEU A 104 23.88 -1.43 -16.51
N PRO A 105 24.51 -1.68 -15.34
CA PRO A 105 25.66 -2.58 -15.26
C PRO A 105 25.24 -4.04 -15.44
N SER A 106 26.10 -4.83 -16.08
CA SER A 106 25.93 -6.27 -16.22
C SER A 106 25.82 -6.97 -14.86
N PRO A 107 24.89 -7.93 -14.66
CA PRO A 107 24.09 -8.62 -15.69
C PRO A 107 22.68 -8.03 -15.91
N LEU A 108 22.40 -6.80 -15.42
CA LEU A 108 21.05 -6.23 -15.53
C LEU A 108 20.70 -5.82 -16.96
N ASP A 109 21.71 -5.48 -17.76
CA ASP A 109 21.58 -5.22 -19.20
C ASP A 109 21.00 -6.42 -19.95
N ASP A 110 21.40 -7.63 -19.56
CA ASP A 110 21.01 -8.90 -20.18
C ASP A 110 20.05 -9.75 -19.33
N LEU A 111 19.40 -9.16 -18.31
CA LEU A 111 18.61 -9.90 -17.29
C LEU A 111 17.51 -10.79 -17.87
N PHE A 112 17.10 -10.56 -19.11
CA PHE A 112 16.10 -11.38 -19.79
C PHE A 112 16.61 -12.07 -21.05
N GLY A 113 17.80 -11.77 -21.58
CA GLY A 113 18.27 -12.29 -22.88
C GLY A 113 17.30 -12.08 -24.05
N LEU A 114 16.24 -11.29 -23.83
CA LEU A 114 15.03 -11.27 -24.65
C LEU A 114 14.91 -9.97 -25.44
N PHE A 115 15.57 -8.92 -24.97
CA PHE A 115 15.49 -7.59 -25.57
C PHE A 115 16.73 -7.36 -26.40
N ASP A 116 16.62 -7.68 -27.69
CA ASP A 116 17.51 -7.09 -28.68
C ASP A 116 17.23 -5.57 -28.70
N THR A 117 18.05 -4.84 -27.95
CA THR A 117 17.83 -3.42 -27.66
C THR A 117 17.98 -2.53 -28.90
N GLU A 118 18.54 -3.04 -29.99
CA GLU A 118 18.59 -2.33 -31.27
C GLU A 118 17.25 -2.39 -32.01
N THR A 119 16.58 -3.55 -31.99
CA THR A 119 15.29 -3.73 -32.69
C THR A 119 14.07 -3.54 -31.77
N ALA A 120 14.26 -3.47 -30.46
CA ALA A 120 13.22 -3.23 -29.46
C ALA A 120 12.34 -1.99 -29.72
N PRO A 121 12.88 -0.79 -30.00
CA PRO A 121 12.04 0.39 -30.22
C PRO A 121 11.10 0.21 -31.41
N ASP A 122 11.59 -0.38 -32.51
CA ASP A 122 10.77 -0.65 -33.70
C ASP A 122 9.71 -1.72 -33.44
N ARG A 123 9.98 -2.71 -32.58
CA ARG A 123 8.98 -3.74 -32.20
C ARG A 123 7.86 -3.15 -31.35
N VAL A 124 8.20 -2.28 -30.40
CA VAL A 124 7.25 -1.68 -29.46
C VAL A 124 6.27 -0.71 -30.14
N LEU A 125 6.72 -0.04 -31.20
CA LEU A 125 5.91 0.92 -31.95
C LEU A 125 4.96 0.30 -32.99
N ARG A 126 4.86 -1.04 -33.05
CA ARG A 126 3.95 -1.76 -33.96
C ARG A 126 2.48 -1.65 -33.53
N GLN A 127 1.57 -1.87 -34.48
CA GLN A 127 0.13 -1.63 -34.36
C GLN A 127 -0.55 -2.06 -33.03
N PRO A 128 -0.36 -3.29 -32.51
CA PRO A 128 -1.01 -3.70 -31.26
C PRO A 128 -0.29 -3.17 -30.02
N GLY A 129 1.01 -2.90 -30.11
CA GLY A 129 1.84 -2.43 -29.00
C GLY A 129 1.70 -0.93 -28.74
N ALA A 130 1.65 -0.13 -29.80
CA ALA A 130 1.60 1.33 -29.72
C ALA A 130 0.49 1.89 -28.79
N PRO A 131 -0.80 1.47 -28.91
CA PRO A 131 -1.85 1.97 -28.01
C PRO A 131 -1.65 1.51 -26.56
N LEU A 132 -1.10 0.31 -26.35
CA LEU A 132 -0.81 -0.20 -24.99
C LEU A 132 0.31 0.57 -24.31
N VAL A 133 1.36 0.93 -25.07
CA VAL A 133 2.46 1.76 -24.58
C VAL A 133 1.95 3.17 -24.29
N ALA A 134 1.13 3.74 -25.17
CA ALA A 134 0.49 5.03 -24.90
C ALA A 134 -0.38 4.99 -23.63
N ALA A 135 -1.16 3.91 -23.43
CA ALA A 135 -1.93 3.70 -22.21
C ALA A 135 -1.02 3.60 -20.97
N LEU A 136 0.07 2.84 -21.04
CA LEU A 136 1.05 2.71 -19.97
C LEU A 136 1.69 4.06 -19.62
N VAL A 137 2.15 4.81 -20.62
CA VAL A 137 2.74 6.16 -20.44
C VAL A 137 1.72 7.10 -19.82
N SER A 138 0.45 7.04 -20.24
CA SER A 138 -0.62 7.88 -19.67
C SER A 138 -0.91 7.54 -18.20
N ILE A 139 -0.94 6.26 -17.84
CA ILE A 139 -1.19 5.82 -16.45
C ILE A 139 0.00 6.16 -15.57
N CYS A 140 1.23 5.82 -16.00
CA CYS A 140 2.45 6.15 -15.26
C CYS A 140 2.63 7.67 -15.13
N GLY A 141 2.40 8.41 -16.20
CA GLY A 141 2.44 9.88 -16.21
C GLY A 141 1.39 10.49 -15.28
N GLY A 142 0.15 9.99 -15.29
CA GLY A 142 -0.91 10.43 -14.40
C GLY A 142 -0.60 10.15 -12.93
N LYS A 143 -0.04 8.97 -12.61
CA LYS A 143 0.41 8.63 -11.25
C LYS A 143 1.57 9.51 -10.79
N LEU A 144 2.58 9.71 -11.65
CA LEU A 144 3.70 10.59 -11.36
C LEU A 144 3.24 12.03 -11.14
N PHE A 145 2.31 12.52 -11.97
CA PHE A 145 1.71 13.85 -11.82
C PHE A 145 0.96 14.00 -10.50
N MET A 146 0.16 13.00 -10.11
CA MET A 146 -0.55 13.02 -8.81
C MET A 146 0.43 13.06 -7.64
N VAL A 147 1.49 12.24 -7.66
CA VAL A 147 2.53 12.23 -6.62
C VAL A 147 3.29 13.56 -6.59
N ALA A 148 3.61 14.13 -7.75
CA ALA A 148 4.25 15.44 -7.85
C ALA A 148 3.34 16.56 -7.34
N ALA A 149 2.03 16.49 -7.62
CA ALA A 149 1.05 17.46 -7.14
C ALA A 149 0.87 17.39 -5.62
N GLU A 150 0.85 16.19 -5.03
CA GLU A 150 0.82 16.02 -3.57
C GLU A 150 2.10 16.54 -2.91
N SER A 151 3.26 16.20 -3.49
CA SER A 151 4.55 16.71 -3.03
C SER A 151 4.64 18.23 -3.14
N GLY A 152 4.11 18.80 -4.22
CA GLY A 152 4.05 20.24 -4.46
C GLY A 152 3.11 20.96 -3.49
N LYS A 153 1.97 20.35 -3.13
CA LYS A 153 1.07 20.87 -2.08
C LYS A 153 1.79 20.95 -0.73
N HIS A 154 2.46 19.87 -0.32
CA HIS A 154 3.23 19.88 0.94
C HIS A 154 4.35 20.91 0.95
N LEU A 155 5.07 21.08 -0.18
CA LEU A 155 6.09 22.12 -0.29
C LEU A 155 5.49 23.52 -0.24
N LEU A 156 4.36 23.74 -0.91
CA LEU A 156 3.66 25.03 -0.93
C LEU A 156 3.09 25.40 0.44
N GLU A 157 2.52 24.43 1.16
CA GLU A 157 2.05 24.62 2.53
C GLU A 157 3.21 24.99 3.47
N LYS A 158 4.34 24.31 3.32
CA LYS A 158 5.57 24.62 4.06
C LYS A 158 6.11 26.02 3.74
N LEU A 159 6.10 26.43 2.47
CA LEU A 159 6.53 27.77 2.04
C LEU A 159 5.56 28.88 2.43
N ARG A 160 4.26 28.57 2.52
CA ARG A 160 3.23 29.52 2.94
C ARG A 160 3.31 29.87 4.43
N GLY A 161 4.20 29.23 5.20
CA GLY A 161 4.34 29.46 6.63
C GLY A 161 3.08 29.09 7.40
N LYS A 162 2.21 28.26 6.80
CA LYS A 162 1.13 27.62 7.52
C LYS A 162 1.80 26.50 8.30
N GLU A 163 2.38 26.83 9.46
CA GLU A 163 2.72 25.83 10.46
C GLU A 163 1.49 24.94 10.59
N ASP A 164 1.66 23.64 10.39
CA ASP A 164 0.57 22.69 10.47
C ASP A 164 -0.12 22.91 11.81
N GLY A 165 -1.24 23.60 11.73
CA GLY A 165 -2.16 23.82 12.81
C GLY A 165 -2.87 22.50 13.10
N THR A 166 -2.12 21.46 13.48
CA THR A 166 -2.53 20.61 14.59
C THR A 166 -2.38 21.40 15.90
N ASN A 167 -2.72 22.69 15.88
CA ASN A 167 -3.16 23.42 17.05
C ASN A 167 -4.57 22.88 17.28
N VAL A 168 -4.63 21.67 17.85
CA VAL A 168 -5.84 21.15 18.46
C VAL A 168 -6.23 22.24 19.45
N GLU A 169 -7.27 23.04 19.11
CA GLU A 169 -7.65 24.23 19.87
C GLU A 169 -7.62 23.93 21.37
N GLY A 170 -6.66 24.53 22.09
CA GLY A 170 -6.50 24.39 23.53
C GLY A 170 -5.43 23.42 24.04
N LEU A 171 -4.63 22.77 23.18
CA LEU A 171 -3.47 21.99 23.64
C LEU A 171 -2.16 22.79 23.51
N PRO A 172 -1.38 22.95 24.60
CA PRO A 172 -0.08 23.61 24.53
C PRO A 172 0.90 22.80 23.66
N PRO A 173 1.86 23.44 23.00
CA PRO A 173 2.88 22.74 22.22
C PRO A 173 3.70 21.79 23.11
N LEU A 174 4.26 20.73 22.51
CA LEU A 174 4.87 19.59 23.23
C LEU A 174 5.96 20.01 24.22
N ASP A 175 6.74 21.02 23.88
CA ASP A 175 7.77 21.61 24.73
C ASP A 175 7.19 22.29 25.98
N VAL A 176 6.09 23.03 25.81
CA VAL A 176 5.32 23.63 26.91
C VAL A 176 4.63 22.54 27.71
N ALA A 177 4.07 21.51 27.10
CA ALA A 177 3.42 20.38 27.78
C ALA A 177 4.42 19.55 28.62
N LEU A 178 5.65 19.37 28.13
CA LEU A 178 6.75 18.73 28.87
C LEU A 178 7.24 19.61 30.02
N ARG A 179 7.42 20.91 29.81
CA ARG A 179 7.89 21.85 30.85
C ARG A 179 6.85 22.11 31.94
N THR A 180 5.58 22.20 31.58
CA THR A 180 4.47 22.40 32.52
C THR A 180 4.11 21.12 33.28
N GLY A 181 4.69 19.99 32.90
CA GLY A 181 4.33 18.69 33.47
C GLY A 181 2.90 18.25 33.12
N ALA A 182 2.27 18.84 32.10
CA ALA A 182 0.98 18.38 31.60
C ALA A 182 1.07 16.95 31.04
N LEU A 183 2.26 16.56 30.56
CA LEU A 183 2.61 15.19 30.21
C LEU A 183 3.20 14.46 31.42
N LEU A 184 2.37 14.25 32.43
CA LEU A 184 2.61 13.22 33.43
C LEU A 184 2.71 11.88 32.66
N GLY A 185 3.68 11.02 32.95
CA GLY A 185 4.09 9.89 32.10
C GLY A 185 3.02 8.83 31.72
N PRO A 186 3.42 7.58 31.41
CA PRO A 186 2.54 6.55 30.83
C PRO A 186 1.20 6.32 31.57
N LYS A 187 1.16 6.58 32.87
CA LYS A 187 -0.03 6.42 33.72
C LYS A 187 -1.16 7.40 33.41
N THR A 188 -0.86 8.58 32.86
CA THR A 188 -1.86 9.63 32.57
C THR A 188 -2.52 9.42 31.21
N TYR A 189 -1.88 8.61 30.38
CA TYR A 189 -2.42 8.06 29.14
C TYR A 189 -3.19 6.75 29.35
N ASP A 190 -3.20 6.21 30.56
CA ASP A 190 -4.01 5.05 30.88
C ASP A 190 -5.48 5.47 30.86
N VAL A 191 -6.11 5.26 29.71
CA VAL A 191 -7.50 5.65 29.44
C VAL A 191 -8.44 4.97 30.44
N CYS A 192 -8.05 3.81 30.99
CA CYS A 192 -8.78 3.08 32.02
C CYS A 192 -8.72 3.76 33.41
N ALA A 193 -7.67 4.54 33.68
CA ALA A 193 -7.49 5.25 34.96
C ALA A 193 -8.22 6.61 34.99
N ASN A 194 -8.57 7.16 33.83
CA ASN A 194 -9.22 8.47 33.73
C ASN A 194 -10.76 8.33 33.83
N PRO A 195 -11.38 8.87 34.89
CA PRO A 195 -12.82 8.69 35.15
C PRO A 195 -13.70 9.28 34.04
N LYS A 196 -13.20 10.25 33.26
CA LYS A 196 -13.93 10.84 32.13
C LYS A 196 -14.21 9.82 31.02
N TYR A 197 -13.38 8.78 30.89
CA TYR A 197 -13.54 7.72 29.90
C TYR A 197 -14.11 6.42 30.48
N ALA A 198 -14.49 6.40 31.77
CA ALA A 198 -15.02 5.20 32.42
C ALA A 198 -16.27 4.64 31.71
N GLU A 199 -17.08 5.51 31.11
CA GLU A 199 -18.28 5.14 30.35
C GLU A 199 -17.94 4.38 29.06
N ALA A 200 -16.82 4.69 28.41
CA ALA A 200 -16.40 4.04 27.17
C ALA A 200 -16.00 2.56 27.37
N TYR A 201 -15.65 2.18 28.61
CA TYR A 201 -15.25 0.81 28.98
C TYR A 201 -16.34 0.05 29.75
N VAL A 202 -17.56 0.60 29.82
CA VAL A 202 -18.70 -0.18 30.31
C VAL A 202 -18.98 -1.24 29.26
N VAL A 203 -18.51 -2.46 29.51
CA VAL A 203 -18.85 -3.63 28.72
C VAL A 203 -20.36 -3.83 28.85
N VAL A 204 -21.09 -3.49 27.78
CA VAL A 204 -22.53 -3.76 27.71
C VAL A 204 -22.71 -5.25 27.54
N ALA A 205 -22.91 -5.95 28.66
CA ALA A 205 -23.33 -7.33 28.63
C ALA A 205 -24.78 -7.38 28.15
N TRP A 206 -24.98 -7.85 26.91
CA TRP A 206 -26.30 -8.14 26.39
C TRP A 206 -26.82 -9.41 27.06
N ASP A 207 -27.64 -9.24 28.09
CA ASP A 207 -28.40 -10.35 28.65
C ASP A 207 -29.56 -10.69 27.69
N SER A 208 -29.45 -11.83 27.02
CA SER A 208 -30.46 -12.31 26.07
C SER A 208 -31.84 -12.58 26.68
N SER A 209 -31.96 -12.54 28.01
CA SER A 209 -33.19 -12.88 28.72
C SER A 209 -33.97 -11.67 29.29
N SER A 210 -33.38 -10.47 29.28
CA SER A 210 -34.02 -9.27 29.84
C SER A 210 -33.86 -8.07 28.92
N THR A 211 -34.95 -7.38 28.58
CA THR A 211 -34.95 -6.12 27.81
C THR A 211 -34.46 -4.95 28.67
N GLN A 212 -33.44 -5.16 29.50
CA GLN A 212 -32.84 -4.11 30.32
C GLN A 212 -31.33 -4.15 30.17
N VAL A 213 -30.77 -3.01 29.76
CA VAL A 213 -29.32 -2.80 29.67
C VAL A 213 -28.79 -2.66 31.09
N VAL A 214 -28.20 -3.72 31.64
CA VAL A 214 -27.52 -3.67 32.94
C VAL A 214 -26.06 -3.32 32.69
N ALA A 215 -25.65 -2.12 33.09
CA ALA A 215 -24.25 -1.71 33.08
C ALA A 215 -23.48 -2.50 34.15
N VAL A 216 -22.81 -3.59 33.74
CA VAL A 216 -21.95 -4.37 34.63
C VAL A 216 -20.56 -3.75 34.62
N ARG A 217 -20.11 -3.24 35.76
CA ARG A 217 -18.74 -2.76 35.96
C ARG A 217 -17.77 -3.94 35.90
N GLY A 218 -17.25 -4.22 34.70
CA GLY A 218 -16.20 -5.23 34.52
C GLY A 218 -14.97 -4.86 35.34
N LYS A 219 -14.63 -5.66 36.34
CA LYS A 219 -13.27 -5.62 36.89
C LYS A 219 -12.35 -6.10 35.76
N ALA A 220 -11.51 -5.20 35.25
CA ALA A 220 -10.44 -5.52 34.31
C ALA A 220 -9.63 -6.68 34.91
N LYS A 221 -9.86 -7.88 34.39
CA LYS A 221 -9.12 -9.07 34.77
C LYS A 221 -7.76 -8.93 34.10
N GLU A 222 -6.73 -9.09 34.91
CA GLU A 222 -5.30 -9.05 34.63
C GLU A 222 -4.94 -9.87 33.36
N GLU A 223 -5.04 -9.25 32.19
CA GLU A 223 -4.82 -9.84 30.84
C GLU A 223 -3.42 -9.53 30.29
N ASP A 224 -2.51 -9.10 31.15
CA ASP A 224 -1.20 -8.55 30.79
C ASP A 224 -0.13 -9.63 30.52
N SER A 225 -0.43 -10.91 30.81
CA SER A 225 0.49 -12.03 30.57
C SER A 225 0.30 -12.70 29.21
N SER A 226 -0.90 -12.66 28.62
CA SER A 226 -1.19 -13.33 27.34
C SER A 226 -0.80 -12.49 26.12
N ASN A 227 -0.77 -11.16 26.24
CA ASN A 227 -0.49 -10.27 25.11
C ASN A 227 1.02 -10.12 24.81
N ARG A 228 1.90 -10.40 25.79
CA ARG A 228 3.36 -10.41 25.57
C ARG A 228 3.79 -11.57 24.67
N ASP A 229 3.18 -12.73 24.83
CA ASP A 229 3.52 -13.93 24.06
C ASP A 229 3.12 -13.80 22.58
N MET A 230 2.07 -13.01 22.28
CA MET A 230 1.64 -12.76 20.91
C MET A 230 2.54 -11.73 20.19
N GLN A 231 3.01 -10.70 20.90
CA GLN A 231 3.92 -9.70 20.31
C GLN A 231 5.31 -10.28 19.97
N ASP A 232 5.79 -11.26 20.74
CA ASP A 232 7.07 -11.91 20.46
C ASP A 232 7.00 -12.88 19.27
N ARG A 233 5.82 -13.47 18.98
CA ARG A 233 5.61 -14.31 17.78
C ARG A 233 5.50 -13.49 16.50
N VAL A 234 4.95 -12.27 16.55
CA VAL A 234 4.82 -11.39 15.36
C VAL A 234 6.16 -10.78 14.95
N LYS A 235 7.08 -10.55 15.89
CA LYS A 235 8.46 -10.09 15.56
C LYS A 235 9.29 -11.14 14.83
N GLY A 236 8.94 -12.43 14.93
CA GLY A 236 9.63 -13.52 14.24
C GLY A 236 9.29 -13.68 12.75
N PHE A 237 8.22 -13.02 12.26
CA PHE A 237 7.70 -13.23 10.90
C PHE A 237 7.65 -11.95 10.05
N GLY A 238 8.46 -10.94 10.41
CA GLY A 238 8.57 -9.67 9.70
C GLY A 238 9.37 -9.79 8.41
N LEU A 239 8.72 -10.23 7.32
CA LEU A 239 9.16 -9.91 5.95
C LEU A 239 9.04 -8.40 5.75
N ASN A 240 10.18 -7.72 5.88
CA ASN A 240 10.32 -6.28 5.82
C ASN A 240 10.24 -5.80 4.36
N PHE A 241 9.04 -5.66 3.82
CA PHE A 241 8.79 -5.21 2.45
C PHE A 241 9.24 -3.74 2.19
N GLY A 242 9.59 -2.99 3.24
CA GLY A 242 10.08 -1.62 3.15
C GLY A 242 11.54 -1.47 2.69
N SER A 243 12.32 -2.56 2.60
CA SER A 243 13.72 -2.49 2.16
C SER A 243 13.92 -2.60 0.65
N PHE A 244 12.83 -2.73 -0.15
CA PHE A 244 12.94 -2.95 -1.60
C PHE A 244 13.11 -1.65 -2.41
N PHE A 245 12.84 -0.48 -1.83
CA PHE A 245 13.14 0.82 -2.44
C PHE A 245 14.21 1.54 -1.64
N GLY A 246 15.46 1.14 -1.87
CA GLY A 246 16.64 1.73 -1.23
C GLY A 246 16.86 3.20 -1.63
N LEU A 247 16.34 4.12 -0.81
CA LEU A 247 16.77 5.52 -0.75
C LEU A 247 17.31 5.79 0.65
N GLY A 248 18.46 5.19 0.95
CA GLY A 248 19.20 5.42 2.19
C GLY A 248 20.20 6.55 2.04
N SER A 249 19.81 7.79 2.33
CA SER A 249 20.77 8.88 2.55
C SER A 249 21.35 8.78 3.96
N LYS A 250 22.60 8.31 4.08
CA LYS A 250 23.36 8.34 5.33
C LYS A 250 23.81 9.77 5.64
N THR A 251 23.06 10.51 6.46
CA THR A 251 23.60 11.68 7.15
C THR A 251 24.00 11.28 8.56
N LYS A 252 25.30 11.28 8.80
CA LYS A 252 25.95 11.01 10.09
C LYS A 252 25.65 12.19 11.04
N PRO A 253 25.18 11.98 12.28
CA PRO A 253 25.01 13.07 13.23
C PRO A 253 26.39 13.59 13.73
N PRO A 254 26.53 14.90 13.98
CA PRO A 254 27.74 15.47 14.56
C PRO A 254 27.87 15.09 16.04
N THR A 255 29.07 14.64 16.40
CA THR A 255 29.48 14.30 17.76
C THR A 255 29.95 15.58 18.45
N ASP A 256 29.09 16.22 19.24
CA ASP A 256 29.51 17.32 20.11
C ASP A 256 30.02 16.75 21.44
N ALA A 257 31.32 16.95 21.67
CA ALA A 257 32.02 16.60 22.90
C ALA A 257 31.82 17.71 23.94
N ILE A 258 31.34 17.33 25.13
CA ILE A 258 31.34 18.18 26.32
C ILE A 258 32.66 17.95 27.07
N PRO A 259 33.50 18.98 27.33
CA PRO A 259 34.68 18.83 28.17
C PRO A 259 34.30 18.78 29.67
N PRO A 260 35.06 18.05 30.51
CA PRO A 260 34.83 18.00 31.96
C PRO A 260 35.22 19.33 32.63
N ALA A 261 34.37 19.77 33.56
CA ALA A 261 34.62 20.90 34.43
C ALA A 261 35.80 20.61 35.38
N ALA A 262 36.65 21.61 35.56
CA ALA A 262 37.68 21.70 36.60
C ALA A 262 37.15 22.55 37.77
#